data_AF-A0A0B6WV79-F1
#
_entry.id   AF-A0A0B6WV79-F1
#
_cell.length_a   1.000
_cell.length_b   1.000
_cell.length_c   1.000
_cell.angle_alpha   90.00
_cell.angle_beta   90.00
_cell.angle_gamma   90.00
#
_symmetry.space_group_name_H-M   'P 1'
#
loop_
_entity.id
_entity.type
_entity.pdbx_description
1 polymer ?
#
loop_
_entity_poly.entity_id
_entity_poly.type
_entity_poly.pdbx_seq_one_letter_code
_entity_poly.pdbx_strand_id
1 'polypeptide(L)' 'MDVSKALEVLRPLYGRDNIEIVTLDGRRVRGLIRSLKTTQALNRPSVKIERANGEIVKIAFDSIAEIIDHNVDPSR' A
#
# COMPACT_ATOMS: atom_id res chain seq x y z
N MET A 1 0.43 -9.08 8.71
CA MET A 1 0.75 -9.64 7.39
C MET A 1 2.27 -9.81 7.28
N ASP A 2 2.78 -10.92 6.72
CA ASP A 2 4.22 -11.06 6.44
C ASP A 2 4.69 -10.03 5.42
N VAL A 3 5.87 -9.43 5.64
CA VAL A 3 6.47 -8.44 4.73
C VAL A 3 6.55 -8.94 3.29
N SER A 4 6.93 -10.21 3.09
CA SER A 4 7.04 -10.82 1.77
C SER A 4 5.70 -10.88 1.05
N LYS A 5 4.62 -11.25 1.75
CA LYS A 5 3.27 -11.30 1.18
C LYS A 5 2.77 -9.90 0.80
N ALA A 6 3.02 -8.92 1.67
CA ALA A 6 2.66 -7.53 1.37
C ALA A 6 3.43 -7.00 0.14
N LEU A 7 4.70 -7.37 -0.01
CA LEU A 7 5.48 -7.05 -1.21
C LEU A 7 4.88 -7.71 -2.46
N GLU A 8 4.54 -9.00 -2.41
CA GLU A 8 3.95 -9.72 -3.55
C GLU A 8 2.64 -9.09 -4.03
N VAL A 9 1.77 -8.67 -3.10
CA VAL A 9 0.51 -7.99 -3.42
C VAL A 9 0.76 -6.57 -3.96
N LEU A 10 1.69 -5.81 -3.37
CA LEU A 10 1.92 -4.42 -3.75
C LEU A 10 2.71 -4.25 -5.05
N ARG A 11 3.60 -5.20 -5.40
CA ARG A 11 4.40 -5.15 -6.63
C ARG A 11 3.59 -4.91 -7.91
N PRO A 12 2.51 -5.68 -8.20
CA PRO A 12 1.68 -5.44 -9.38
C PRO A 12 0.82 -4.16 -9.29
N LEU A 13 0.65 -3.60 -8.09
CA LEU A 13 -0.13 -2.37 -7.84
C LEU A 13 0.71 -1.10 -7.96
N TYR A 14 2.02 -1.21 -8.16
CA TYR A 14 2.88 -0.05 -8.35
C TYR A 14 2.42 0.80 -9.55
N GLY A 15 2.25 2.10 -9.33
CA GLY A 15 1.73 3.02 -10.36
C GLY A 15 0.22 2.93 -10.59
N ARG A 16 -0.51 2.06 -9.89
CA ARG A 16 -1.98 2.04 -9.90
C ARG A 16 -2.54 2.99 -8.85
N ASP A 17 -3.60 3.69 -9.23
CA ASP A 17 -4.43 4.49 -8.34
C ASP A 17 -5.59 3.68 -7.80
N ASN A 18 -6.43 4.33 -7.00
CA ASN A 18 -7.63 3.73 -6.44
C ASN A 18 -7.37 2.50 -5.54
N ILE A 19 -6.17 2.42 -4.94
CA ILE A 19 -5.79 1.36 -4.02
C ILE A 19 -6.05 1.83 -2.59
N GLU A 20 -6.77 1.06 -1.79
CA GLU A 20 -7.02 1.33 -0.37
C GLU A 20 -6.15 0.42 0.50
N ILE A 21 -5.39 1.02 1.42
CA ILE A 21 -4.65 0.31 2.46
C ILE A 21 -5.33 0.55 3.80
N VAL A 22 -5.70 -0.55 4.46
CA VAL A 22 -6.23 -0.56 5.83
C VAL A 22 -5.09 -0.92 6.76
N THR A 23 -4.85 -0.12 7.79
CA THR A 23 -3.84 -0.40 8.81
C THR A 23 -4.43 -1.17 9.99
N LEU A 24 -3.57 -1.81 10.79
CA LEU A 24 -3.98 -2.56 11.99
C LEU A 24 -4.67 -1.69 13.04
N ASP A 25 -4.38 -0.38 13.08
CA ASP A 25 -5.07 0.58 13.94
C ASP A 25 -6.37 1.14 13.33
N GLY A 26 -6.81 0.60 12.19
CA GLY A 26 -8.08 0.94 11.54
C GLY A 26 -8.04 2.16 10.62
N ARG A 27 -6.87 2.78 10.40
CA ARG A 27 -6.75 3.88 9.43
C ARG A 27 -6.89 3.34 8.02
N ARG A 28 -7.54 4.13 7.16
CA ARG A 28 -7.70 3.83 5.75
C ARG A 28 -7.03 4.91 4.91
N VAL A 29 -6.21 4.48 3.97
CA VAL A 29 -5.49 5.37 3.07
C VAL A 29 -5.71 4.90 1.64
N ARG A 30 -6.44 5.69 0.86
CA ARG A 30 -6.73 5.40 -0.54
C ARG A 30 -5.99 6.36 -1.46
N GLY A 31 -5.41 5.82 -2.53
CA GLY A 31 -4.73 6.62 -3.53
C GLY A 31 -3.82 5.84 -4.48
N LEU A 32 -2.84 6.54 -5.03
CA LEU A 32 -1.84 6.06 -5.98
C LEU A 32 -0.62 5.48 -5.28
N ILE A 33 -0.25 4.26 -5.62
CA ILE A 33 0.98 3.63 -5.13
C ILE A 33 2.19 4.25 -5.85
N ARG A 34 2.89 5.18 -5.19
CA ARG A 34 4.02 5.93 -5.76
C ARG A 34 5.36 5.21 -5.63
N SER A 35 5.57 4.44 -4.56
CA SER A 35 6.87 3.84 -4.26
C SER A 35 6.76 2.68 -3.28
N LEU A 36 7.50 1.61 -3.59
CA LEU A 36 7.78 0.50 -2.69
C LEU A 36 9.25 0.60 -2.31
N LYS A 37 9.57 1.11 -1.12
CA LYS A 37 10.96 1.19 -0.67
C LYS A 37 11.28 -0.01 0.21
N THR A 38 12.09 -0.92 -0.33
CA THR A 38 12.84 -1.94 0.42
C THR A 38 14.23 -1.37 0.73
N THR A 39 14.32 -0.37 1.62
CA THR A 39 15.61 0.21 2.01
C THR A 39 16.39 -0.79 2.88
N GLN A 40 17.56 -1.26 2.42
CA GLN A 40 18.48 -2.02 3.27
C GLN A 40 19.23 -1.08 4.21
N ALA A 41 18.95 -1.27 5.51
CA ALA A 41 19.90 -1.32 6.63
C ALA A 41 19.15 -1.33 7.98
N LEU A 42 17.93 -0.74 8.06
CA LEU A 42 17.15 -0.61 9.30
C LEU A 42 15.64 -0.94 9.10
N ASN A 43 15.38 -2.21 8.83
CA ASN A 43 14.25 -3.07 9.22
C ASN A 43 12.76 -2.72 9.02
N ARG A 44 12.34 -1.61 8.40
CA ARG A 44 10.90 -1.38 8.16
C ARG A 44 10.55 -1.03 6.71
N PRO A 45 10.22 -2.05 5.87
CA PRO A 45 9.70 -1.80 4.54
C PRO A 45 8.41 -1.00 4.59
N SER A 46 8.22 -0.14 3.61
CA SER A 46 7.09 0.80 3.60
C SER A 46 6.63 1.11 2.18
N VAL A 47 5.34 1.41 2.06
CA VAL A 47 4.67 1.84 0.83
C VAL A 47 4.35 3.31 0.95
N LYS A 48 4.51 4.04 -0.15
CA LYS A 48 4.07 5.43 -0.27
C LYS A 48 2.80 5.48 -1.11
N ILE A 49 1.75 6.05 -0.54
CA ILE A 49 0.50 6.36 -1.23
C ILE A 49 0.39 7.86 -1.40
N GLU A 50 0.08 8.31 -2.62
CA GLU A 50 -0.36 9.67 -2.88
C GLU A 50 -1.89 9.71 -2.90
N ARG A 51 -2.46 10.48 -1.98
CA ARG A 51 -3.90 10.70 -1.88
C ARG A 51 -4.38 11.65 -2.97
N ALA A 52 -5.70 11.70 -3.18
CA ALA A 52 -6.33 12.60 -4.17
C ALA A 52 -6.04 14.10 -3.93
N ASN A 53 -5.69 14.48 -2.70
CA ASN A 53 -5.28 15.84 -2.34
C ASN A 53 -3.78 16.12 -2.60
N GLY A 54 -3.04 15.18 -3.18
CA GLY A 54 -1.59 15.29 -3.41
C GLY A 54 -0.72 14.96 -2.19
N GLU A 55 -1.31 14.60 -1.05
CA GLU A 55 -0.58 14.22 0.17
C GLU A 55 0.10 12.86 -0.02
N ILE A 56 1.41 12.79 0.26
CA ILE A 56 2.16 11.53 0.24
C ILE A 56 2.20 10.94 1.65
N VAL A 57 1.48 9.83 1.85
CA VAL A 57 1.42 9.07 3.09
C VAL A 57 2.35 7.86 3.00
N LYS A 58 3.20 7.68 4.03
CA LYS A 58 4.07 6.51 4.16
C LYS A 58 3.46 5.53 5.16
N ILE A 59 3.27 4.28 4.74
CA ILE A 59 2.69 3.21 5.55
C ILE A 59 3.72 2.09 5.68
N ALA A 60 3.99 1.65 6.91
CA ALA A 60 4.92 0.55 7.17
C ALA A 60 4.23 -0.79 6.91
N PHE A 61 4.93 -1.75 6.32
CA PHE A 61 4.34 -3.03 5.91
C PHE A 61 3.79 -3.83 7.09
N ASP A 62 4.46 -3.77 8.23
CA ASP A 62 4.04 -4.41 9.48
C ASP A 62 2.76 -3.79 10.07
N SER A 63 2.40 -2.57 9.66
CA SER A 63 1.16 -1.91 10.05
C SER A 63 -0.01 -2.21 9.11
N ILE A 64 0.19 -2.90 7.98
CA ILE A 64 -0.86 -3.19 7.01
C ILE A 64 -1.70 -4.38 7.48
N ALA A 65 -3.00 -4.14 7.63
CA ALA A 65 -4.01 -5.16 7.87
C ALA A 65 -4.50 -5.74 6.53
N GLU A 66 -4.86 -4.87 5.58
CA GLU A 66 -5.49 -5.25 4.31
C GLU A 66 -5.09 -4.28 3.19
N ILE A 67 -5.07 -4.80 1.95
CA ILE A 67 -4.86 -4.04 0.71
C ILE A 67 -6.00 -4.37 -0.22
N ILE A 68 -6.75 -3.36 -0.64
CA ILE A 68 -7.93 -3.49 -1.49
C ILE A 68 -7.65 -2.75 -2.81
N ASP A 69 -7.70 -3.47 -3.93
CA ASP A 69 -7.66 -2.89 -5.27
C ASP A 69 -9.09 -2.66 -5.76
N HIS A 70 -9.55 -1.40 -5.75
CA HIS A 70 -10.89 -1.04 -6.23
C HIS A 70 -11.01 -0.96 -7.75
N ASN A 71 -9.94 -1.26 -8.50
CA ASN A 71 -9.99 -1.35 -9.96
C ASN A 71 -10.41 -2.74 -10.45
N VAL A 72 -10.39 -3.75 -9.57
CA VAL A 72 -10.88 -5.08 -9.88
C VAL A 72 -12.40 -5.04 -9.76
N ASP A 73 -13.04 -4.75 -10.88
CA ASP A 73 -14.49 -4.84 -10.97
C ASP A 73 -14.90 -6.31 -10.76
N PRO A 74 -15.71 -6.65 -9.75
CA PRO A 74 -16.12 -8.03 -9.49
C PRO A 74 -17.08 -8.59 -10.56
N SER A 75 -17.44 -7.80 -11.58
CA SER A 75 -18.43 -8.13 -12.61
C SER A 75 -17.82 -8.62 -13.92
N ARG A 76 -16.53 -8.99 -13.97
CA ARG A 76 -15.84 -9.38 -15.22
C ARG A 76 -15.25 -10.79 -15.19
#